data_AF-A0A497MLT8-F1
#
_entry.id   AF-A0A497MLT8-F1
#
_cell.length_a   1.000
_cell.length_b   1.000
_cell.length_c   1.000
_cell.angle_alpha   90.00
_cell.angle_beta   90.00
_cell.angle_gamma   90.00
#
_symmetry.space_group_name_H-M   'P 1'
#
loop_
_entity.id
_entity.type
_entity.pdbx_description
1 polymer ?
#
loop_
_entity_poly.entity_id
_entity_poly.type
_entity_poly.pdbx_seq_one_letter_code
_entity_poly.pdbx_strand_id
1 'polypeptide(L)'
;MEMVGMDAYEKGMRKLDEYVEQRRRELKHLRIDDLLSTDQVREVEVPGLGVVRYGRLTVEDALAVSRIEDETEQAIETVARMLRKADPQVTVEKVKMLPADVFAKLASALMKELTGNFR
;
A
#
# COMPACT_ATOMS: atom_id res chain seq x y z
N MET A 1 -37.70 40.09 16.18
CA MET A 1 -36.23 40.00 16.27
C MET A 1 -35.81 38.67 15.63
N GLU A 2 -35.87 38.54 14.29
CA GLU A 2 -35.59 37.28 13.57
C GLU A 2 -35.06 37.55 12.14
N MET A 3 -34.10 38.47 11.98
CA MET A 3 -33.48 38.75 10.66
C MET A 3 -31.95 38.59 10.65
N VAL A 4 -31.35 38.02 11.69
CA VAL A 4 -29.88 37.83 11.79
C VAL A 4 -29.46 36.38 11.49
N GLY A 5 -30.38 35.41 11.62
CA GLY A 5 -30.07 33.99 11.43
C GLY A 5 -29.97 33.54 9.96
N MET A 6 -30.68 34.21 9.04
CA MET A 6 -30.76 33.80 7.64
C MET A 6 -29.52 34.24 6.83
N ASP A 7 -29.01 35.45 7.08
CA ASP A 7 -27.85 36.03 6.38
C ASP A 7 -26.53 35.29 6.73
N ALA A 8 -26.39 34.85 7.98
CA ALA A 8 -25.26 34.03 8.43
C ALA A 8 -25.32 32.60 7.86
N TYR A 9 -26.53 32.03 7.72
CA TYR A 9 -26.75 30.71 7.14
C TYR A 9 -26.44 30.69 5.64
N GLU A 10 -26.87 31.72 4.90
CA GLU A 10 -26.57 31.86 3.46
C GLU A 10 -25.07 32.07 3.20
N LYS A 11 -24.38 32.86 4.03
CA LYS A 11 -22.93 33.02 3.94
C LYS A 11 -22.17 31.74 4.31
N GLY A 12 -22.67 30.97 5.27
CA GLY A 12 -22.14 29.66 5.64
C GLY A 12 -22.29 28.64 4.51
N MET A 13 -23.48 28.58 3.91
CA MET A 13 -23.80 27.70 2.77
C MET A 13 -22.95 28.05 1.54
N ARG A 14 -22.76 29.34 1.21
CA ARG A 14 -21.88 29.74 0.08
C ARG A 14 -20.43 29.33 0.28
N LYS A 15 -19.87 29.52 1.49
CA LYS A 15 -18.50 29.08 1.78
C LYS A 15 -18.36 27.56 1.73
N LEU A 16 -19.39 26.82 2.15
CA LEU A 16 -19.44 25.37 2.01
C LEU A 16 -19.49 24.94 0.54
N ASP A 17 -20.29 25.60 -0.29
CA ASP A 17 -20.39 25.33 -1.72
C ASP A 17 -19.06 25.63 -2.44
N GLU A 18 -18.44 26.76 -2.14
CA GLU A 18 -17.10 27.12 -2.65
C GLU A 18 -16.03 26.11 -2.19
N TYR A 19 -16.09 25.65 -0.94
CA TYR A 19 -15.17 24.65 -0.42
C TYR A 19 -15.39 23.27 -1.06
N VAL A 20 -16.64 22.86 -1.29
CA VAL A 20 -17.00 21.61 -1.97
C VAL A 20 -16.59 21.65 -3.44
N GLU A 21 -16.80 22.76 -4.13
CA GLU A 21 -16.39 22.96 -5.52
C GLU A 21 -14.88 23.08 -5.67
N GLN A 22 -14.19 23.71 -4.73
CA GLN A 22 -12.73 23.73 -4.68
C GLN A 22 -12.17 22.32 -4.44
N ARG A 23 -12.73 21.55 -3.50
CA ARG A 23 -12.35 20.15 -3.26
C ARG A 23 -12.67 19.25 -4.46
N ARG A 24 -13.77 19.47 -5.17
CA ARG A 24 -14.10 18.78 -6.44
C ARG A 24 -13.12 19.12 -7.57
N ARG A 25 -12.65 20.37 -7.66
CA ARG A 25 -11.64 20.79 -8.64
C ARG A 25 -10.24 20.27 -8.31
N GLU A 26 -9.92 20.15 -7.02
CA GLU A 26 -8.66 19.55 -6.54
C GLU A 26 -8.66 18.03 -6.68
N LEU A 27 -9.83 17.39 -6.58
CA LEU A 27 -10.07 16.01 -7.01
C LEU A 27 -10.17 15.95 -8.54
N LYS A 28 -9.11 16.37 -9.25
CA LYS A 28 -8.92 15.98 -10.65
C LYS A 28 -9.13 14.48 -10.73
N HIS A 29 -10.11 14.05 -11.53
CA HIS A 29 -10.51 12.67 -11.76
C HIS A 29 -9.36 11.69 -11.50
N LEU A 30 -9.37 11.03 -10.35
CA LEU A 30 -8.41 9.98 -10.01
C LEU A 30 -8.67 8.84 -10.99
N ARG A 31 -7.86 8.72 -12.05
CA ARG A 31 -7.96 7.60 -12.98
C ARG A 31 -7.27 6.41 -12.34
N ILE A 32 -7.88 5.23 -12.43
CA ILE A 32 -7.30 4.00 -11.89
C ILE A 32 -5.91 3.76 -12.51
N ASP A 33 -5.72 4.10 -13.79
CA ASP A 33 -4.42 4.02 -14.47
C ASP A 33 -3.31 4.84 -13.83
N ASP A 34 -3.64 5.99 -13.22
CA ASP A 34 -2.68 6.82 -12.49
C ASP A 34 -2.26 6.15 -11.17
N LEU A 35 -3.13 5.32 -10.58
CA LEU A 35 -2.82 4.50 -9.40
C LEU A 35 -2.02 3.24 -9.75
N LEU A 36 -2.27 2.65 -10.93
CA LEU A 36 -1.54 1.48 -11.43
C LEU A 36 -0.07 1.79 -11.74
N SER A 37 0.24 3.03 -12.12
CA SER A 37 1.60 3.48 -12.45
C SER A 37 2.50 3.66 -11.21
N THR A 38 2.01 3.37 -10.00
CA THR A 38 2.79 3.43 -8.76
C THR A 38 3.51 2.09 -8.48
N ASP A 39 4.01 1.45 -9.53
CA ASP A 39 4.92 0.28 -9.49
C ASP A 39 6.31 0.71 -8.96
N GLN A 40 6.31 1.44 -7.85
CA GLN A 40 7.52 1.91 -7.21
C GLN A 40 8.10 0.75 -6.43
N VAL A 41 9.18 0.21 -6.96
CA VAL A 41 10.14 -0.55 -6.16
C VAL A 41 10.53 0.32 -4.96
N ARG A 42 10.25 -0.20 -3.78
CA ARG A 42 10.58 0.41 -2.49
C ARG A 42 11.80 -0.24 -1.91
N GLU A 43 12.45 0.49 -1.03
CA GLU A 43 13.63 0.03 -0.29
C GLU A 43 13.27 -0.02 1.20
N VAL A 44 13.56 -1.13 1.85
CA VAL A 44 13.49 -1.26 3.31
C VAL A 44 14.85 -1.70 3.83
N GLU A 45 15.32 -1.04 4.87
CA GLU A 45 16.53 -1.46 5.56
C GLU A 45 16.19 -2.63 6.49
N VAL A 46 16.83 -3.78 6.26
CA VAL A 46 16.67 -4.98 7.07
C VAL A 46 17.91 -5.17 7.93
N PRO A 47 17.78 -5.11 9.26
CA PRO A 47 18.91 -5.26 10.17
C PRO A 47 19.69 -6.56 9.92
N GLY A 48 20.97 -6.42 9.59
CA GLY A 48 21.88 -7.55 9.32
C GLY A 48 21.81 -8.14 7.90
N LEU A 49 20.92 -7.64 7.03
CA LEU A 49 20.85 -8.03 5.61
C LEU A 49 21.09 -6.84 4.67
N GLY A 50 20.96 -5.61 5.16
CA GLY A 50 21.14 -4.39 4.37
C GLY A 50 19.83 -3.92 3.75
N VAL A 51 19.93 -3.13 2.67
CA VAL A 51 18.75 -2.56 2.00
C VAL A 51 18.17 -3.58 1.03
N VAL A 52 16.90 -3.91 1.21
CA VAL A 52 16.15 -4.85 0.38
C VAL A 52 15.14 -4.10 -0.46
N ARG A 53 15.15 -4.38 -1.77
CA ARG A 53 14.20 -3.83 -2.74
C ARG A 53 12.97 -4.71 -2.86
N TYR A 54 11.79 -4.13 -2.84
CA TYR A 54 10.53 -4.85 -2.91
C TYR A 54 9.45 -4.04 -3.64
N GLY A 55 8.53 -4.71 -4.34
CA GLY A 55 7.33 -4.10 -4.90
C GLY A 55 6.13 -4.23 -3.97
N ARG A 56 5.19 -3.29 -4.07
CA ARG A 56 3.91 -3.39 -3.37
C ARG A 56 3.07 -4.54 -3.91
N LEU A 57 2.39 -5.24 -3.01
CA LEU A 57 1.39 -6.23 -3.39
C LEU A 57 0.16 -5.50 -3.94
N THR A 58 -0.34 -5.99 -5.06
CA THR A 58 -1.64 -5.58 -5.59
C THR A 58 -2.76 -6.33 -4.88
N VAL A 59 -4.00 -5.88 -5.08
CA VAL A 59 -5.18 -6.62 -4.59
C VAL A 59 -5.24 -8.03 -5.18
N GLU A 60 -4.83 -8.20 -6.44
CA GLU A 60 -4.74 -9.53 -7.07
C GLU A 60 -3.71 -10.42 -6.36
N ASP A 61 -2.54 -9.88 -6.02
CA ASP A 61 -1.53 -10.62 -5.29
C ASP A 61 -2.04 -11.06 -3.92
N ALA A 62 -2.69 -10.16 -3.18
CA ALA A 62 -3.28 -10.45 -1.87
C ALA A 62 -4.35 -11.55 -1.94
N LEU A 63 -5.19 -11.54 -2.97
CA LEU A 63 -6.17 -12.59 -3.21
C LEU A 63 -5.51 -13.92 -3.59
N ALA A 64 -4.42 -13.89 -4.35
CA ALA A 64 -3.68 -15.09 -4.71
C ALA A 64 -3.03 -15.76 -3.49
N VAL A 65 -2.42 -14.97 -2.59
CA VAL A 65 -1.83 -15.53 -1.35
C VAL A 65 -2.88 -15.92 -0.32
N SER A 66 -4.01 -15.22 -0.23
CA SER A 66 -5.10 -15.56 0.68
C SER A 66 -5.76 -16.92 0.39
N ARG A 67 -5.54 -17.50 -0.80
CA ARG A 67 -6.04 -18.83 -1.16
C ARG A 67 -5.16 -19.97 -0.64
N ILE A 68 -3.98 -19.65 -0.11
CA ILE A 68 -3.06 -20.63 0.46
C ILE A 68 -3.50 -20.92 1.89
N GLU A 69 -3.77 -22.19 2.21
CA GLU A 69 -4.26 -22.61 3.53
C GLU A 69 -3.15 -22.61 4.59
N ASP A 70 -1.91 -22.92 4.19
CA ASP A 70 -0.77 -22.93 5.10
C ASP A 70 -0.19 -21.52 5.28
N GLU A 71 -0.20 -21.02 6.52
CA GLU A 71 0.27 -19.67 6.86
C GLU A 71 1.76 -19.46 6.53
N THR A 72 2.57 -20.52 6.60
CA THR A 72 4.00 -20.45 6.30
C THR A 72 4.23 -20.34 4.79
N GLU A 73 3.55 -21.18 4.00
CA GLU A 73 3.59 -21.08 2.54
C GLU A 73 2.99 -19.77 2.05
N GLN A 74 1.94 -19.28 2.68
CA GLN A 74 1.36 -17.97 2.42
C GLN A 74 2.40 -16.86 2.63
N ALA A 75 3.13 -16.88 3.75
CA ALA A 75 4.19 -15.89 4.03
C ALA A 75 5.32 -15.96 2.99
N ILE A 76 5.76 -17.18 2.63
CA ILE A 76 6.82 -17.40 1.65
C ILE A 76 6.40 -16.86 0.27
N GLU A 77 5.19 -17.19 -0.19
CA GLU A 77 4.66 -16.72 -1.47
C GLU A 77 4.48 -15.19 -1.48
N THR A 78 4.00 -14.62 -0.35
CA THR A 78 3.87 -13.17 -0.18
C THR A 78 5.21 -12.46 -0.35
N VAL A 79 6.23 -12.91 0.38
CA VAL A 79 7.59 -12.36 0.30
C VAL A 79 8.17 -12.53 -1.10
N ALA A 80 8.03 -13.72 -1.70
CA ALA A 80 8.54 -13.99 -3.04
C ALA A 80 7.93 -13.06 -4.09
N ARG A 81 6.62 -12.77 -4.03
CA ARG A 81 5.95 -11.84 -4.95
C ARG A 81 6.42 -10.41 -4.78
N MET A 82 6.59 -9.96 -3.54
CA MET A 82 7.12 -8.62 -3.24
C MET A 82 8.53 -8.46 -3.80
N LEU A 83 9.42 -9.42 -3.54
CA LEU A 83 10.78 -9.39 -4.05
C LEU A 83 10.83 -9.52 -5.58
N ARG A 84 10.01 -10.39 -6.18
CA ARG A 84 9.98 -10.61 -7.63
C ARG A 84 9.61 -9.36 -8.43
N LYS A 85 8.77 -8.49 -7.88
CA LYS A 85 8.44 -7.19 -8.48
C LYS A 85 9.64 -6.24 -8.55
N ALA A 86 10.58 -6.36 -7.61
CA ALA A 86 11.82 -5.59 -7.61
C ALA A 86 12.96 -6.28 -8.39
N ASP A 87 12.98 -7.61 -8.38
CA ASP A 87 13.94 -8.45 -9.09
C ASP A 87 13.23 -9.66 -9.72
N PRO A 88 12.97 -9.65 -11.04
CA PRO A 88 12.28 -10.73 -11.75
C PRO A 88 12.95 -12.11 -11.63
N GLN A 89 14.22 -12.18 -11.22
CA GLN A 89 14.95 -13.43 -11.04
C GLN A 89 14.64 -14.12 -9.70
N VAL A 90 13.91 -13.47 -8.79
CA VAL A 90 13.48 -14.06 -7.52
C VAL A 90 12.32 -15.01 -7.76
N THR A 91 12.48 -16.24 -7.26
CA THR A 91 11.46 -17.30 -7.30
C THR A 91 11.13 -17.77 -5.90
N VAL A 92 9.96 -18.38 -5.73
CA VAL A 92 9.53 -19.01 -4.46
C VAL A 92 10.57 -20.02 -3.98
N GLU A 93 11.15 -20.80 -4.87
CA GLU A 93 12.20 -21.78 -4.54
C GLU A 93 13.45 -21.12 -3.96
N LYS A 94 13.91 -20.01 -4.54
CA LYS A 94 15.04 -19.24 -4.00
C LYS A 94 14.75 -18.70 -2.61
N VAL A 95 13.51 -18.25 -2.35
CA VAL A 95 13.09 -17.79 -1.02
C VAL A 95 13.07 -18.96 -0.02
N LYS A 96 12.59 -20.14 -0.43
CA LYS A 96 12.60 -21.37 0.39
C LYS A 96 14.02 -21.86 0.73
N MET A 97 15.02 -21.53 -0.11
CA MET A 97 16.43 -21.85 0.14
C MET A 97 17.12 -20.90 1.13
N LEU A 98 16.49 -19.78 1.51
CA LEU A 98 17.08 -18.86 2.48
C LEU A 98 17.18 -19.53 3.86
N PRO A 99 18.24 -19.23 4.63
CA PRO A 99 18.30 -19.62 6.03
C PRO A 99 17.06 -19.11 6.78
N ALA A 100 16.55 -19.92 7.72
CA ALA A 100 15.31 -19.60 8.43
C ALA A 100 15.37 -18.25 9.19
N ASP A 101 16.54 -17.90 9.73
CA ASP A 101 16.75 -16.62 10.42
C ASP A 101 16.73 -15.43 9.45
N VAL A 102 17.29 -15.61 8.25
CA VAL A 102 17.30 -14.61 7.17
C VAL A 102 15.87 -14.38 6.67
N PHE A 103 15.14 -15.46 6.41
CA PHE A 103 13.74 -15.39 6.01
C PHE A 103 12.89 -14.68 7.07
N ALA A 104 13.02 -15.05 8.34
CA ALA A 104 12.23 -14.46 9.42
C ALA A 104 12.46 -12.94 9.53
N LYS A 105 13.71 -12.47 9.44
CA LYS A 105 14.03 -11.03 9.44
C LYS A 105 13.42 -10.30 8.25
N LEU A 106 13.53 -10.91 7.06
CA LEU A 106 13.04 -10.32 5.83
C LEU A 106 11.51 -10.29 5.79
N ALA A 107 10.85 -11.39 6.15
CA ALA A 107 9.40 -11.47 6.28
C ALA A 107 8.87 -10.46 7.30
N SER A 108 9.50 -10.35 8.47
CA SER A 108 9.11 -9.38 9.50
C SER A 108 9.21 -7.93 8.99
N ALA A 109 10.31 -7.58 8.31
CA ALA A 109 10.50 -6.24 7.74
C ALA A 109 9.45 -5.92 6.67
N LEU A 110 9.20 -6.85 5.73
CA LEU A 110 8.23 -6.66 4.66
C LEU A 110 6.78 -6.64 5.16
N MET A 111 6.42 -7.51 6.11
CA MET A 111 5.08 -7.53 6.70
C MET A 111 4.79 -6.27 7.52
N LYS A 112 5.79 -5.71 8.19
CA LYS A 112 5.66 -4.42 8.87
C LYS A 112 5.35 -3.29 7.89
N GLU A 113 5.95 -3.31 6.71
CA GLU A 113 5.65 -2.32 5.66
C GLU A 113 4.23 -2.49 5.09
N LEU A 114 3.73 -3.73 5.01
CA LEU A 114 2.33 -4.00 4.59
C LEU A 114 1.32 -3.49 5.63
N THR A 115 1.56 -3.73 6.92
CA THR A 115 0.62 -3.40 8.00
C THR A 115 0.75 -1.97 8.51
N GLY A 116 1.95 -1.38 8.44
CA GLY A 116 2.23 0.00 8.86
C GLY A 116 1.62 1.07 7.94
N ASN A 117 1.23 0.70 6.73
CA ASN A 117 0.64 1.60 5.74
C ASN A 117 -0.88 1.81 5.90
N PHE A 118 -1.52 1.18 6.90
CA PHE A 118 -2.96 1.24 7.22
C PHE A 118 -3.30 2.11 8.45
N ARG A 119 -2.36 2.94 8.94
CA ARG A 119 -2.58 3.81 10.10
C ARG A 119 -2.68 5.28 9.73
#